data_AF-A0A6M1R1S0-F1
#
_entry.id   AF-A0A6M1R1S0-F1
#
_cell.length_a   1.000
_cell.length_b   1.000
_cell.length_c   1.000
_cell.angle_alpha   90.00
_cell.angle_beta   90.00
_cell.angle_gamma   90.00
#
_symmetry.space_group_name_H-M   'P 1'
#
loop_
_entity.id
_entity.type
_entity.pdbx_description
1 polymer ?
#
loop_
_entity_poly.entity_id
_entity_poly.type
_entity_poly.pdbx_seq_one_letter_code
_entity_poly.pdbx_strand_id
1 'polypeptide(L)'
;MKSSATNFETFEQMHYVCFHYEFEHGDVDVDDECNAGGCPSASIGGGRDAVVATARELAMESASGAPWRNAELHEYLEAFASWLDDSGGIYAENGDMRVVGNGWEVVRLGLRAATGYE
;
A
#
# COMPACT_ATOMS: atom_id res chain seq x y z
N MET A 1 13.73 9.68 -0.29
CA MET A 1 14.78 8.96 0.49
C MET A 1 14.12 7.73 1.08
N LYS A 2 14.67 6.51 0.92
CA LYS A 2 14.06 5.31 1.54
C LYS A 2 14.36 5.31 3.05
N SER A 3 13.36 5.13 3.90
CA SER A 3 13.54 5.05 5.36
C SER A 3 14.48 3.90 5.73
N SER A 4 15.49 4.18 6.58
CA SER A 4 16.49 3.21 7.04
C SER A 4 16.89 3.54 8.48
N ALA A 5 17.56 2.61 9.17
CA ALA A 5 18.10 2.87 10.51
C ALA A 5 19.05 4.07 10.55
N THR A 6 19.82 4.30 9.48
CA THR A 6 20.69 5.48 9.35
C THR A 6 19.90 6.79 9.30
N ASN A 7 18.69 6.75 8.73
CA ASN A 7 17.84 7.94 8.62
C ASN A 7 17.03 8.19 9.91
N PHE A 8 16.88 7.18 10.77
CA PHE A 8 16.16 7.30 12.04
C PHE A 8 16.84 8.28 13.00
N GLU A 9 18.17 8.29 13.06
CA GLU A 9 18.91 9.29 13.85
C GLU A 9 18.78 10.70 13.25
N THR A 10 18.70 10.82 11.92
CA THR A 10 18.49 12.11 11.23
C THR A 10 17.10 12.69 11.52
N PHE A 11 16.09 11.84 11.71
CA PHE A 11 14.72 12.26 12.03
C PHE A 11 14.45 12.36 13.54
N GLU A 12 15.49 12.58 14.37
CA GLU A 12 15.37 12.68 15.83
C GLU A 12 14.64 11.49 16.49
N GLN A 13 14.81 10.29 15.94
CA GLN A 13 14.12 9.07 16.39
C GLN A 13 12.60 9.06 16.15
N MET A 14 12.09 9.91 15.26
CA MET A 14 10.70 9.87 14.82
C MET A 14 10.52 9.00 13.56
N HIS A 15 9.34 8.36 13.45
CA HIS A 15 8.94 7.73 12.20
C HIS A 15 8.85 8.79 11.09
N TYR A 16 9.29 8.45 9.86
CA TYR A 16 9.25 9.37 8.72
C TYR A 16 7.87 10.05 8.55
N VAL A 17 6.76 9.34 8.75
CA VAL A 17 5.41 9.91 8.67
C VAL A 17 5.15 11.00 9.70
N CYS A 18 5.57 10.80 10.95
CA CYS A 18 5.38 11.77 12.03
C CYS A 18 6.27 13.00 11.80
N PHE A 19 7.53 12.78 11.43
CA PHE A 19 8.45 13.85 11.07
C PHE A 19 7.91 14.67 9.87
N HIS A 20 7.41 13.99 8.85
CA HIS A 20 6.89 14.60 7.64
C HIS A 20 5.71 15.53 7.94
N TYR A 21 4.72 15.08 8.73
CA TYR A 21 3.57 15.91 9.08
C TYR A 21 3.92 17.06 10.02
N GLU A 22 4.78 16.84 11.01
CA GLU A 22 5.11 17.87 12.01
C GLU A 22 6.06 18.94 11.46
N PHE A 23 7.05 18.55 10.64
CA PHE A 23 8.17 19.43 10.28
C PHE A 23 8.29 19.73 8.78
N GLU A 24 7.88 18.82 7.89
CA GLU A 24 7.97 19.07 6.44
C GLU A 24 6.70 19.71 5.87
N HIS A 25 5.55 19.49 6.51
CA HIS A 25 4.29 20.14 6.13
C HIS A 25 4.12 21.55 6.71
N GLY A 26 4.76 21.92 7.83
CA GLY A 26 4.84 23.30 8.32
C GLY A 26 3.53 24.12 8.20
N ASP A 27 3.59 25.25 7.48
CA ASP A 27 2.45 26.14 7.18
C ASP A 27 1.71 25.79 5.86
N VAL A 28 1.99 24.64 5.25
CA VAL A 28 1.30 24.20 4.03
C VAL A 28 -0.19 23.99 4.35
N ASP A 29 -1.06 24.53 3.50
CA ASP A 29 -2.51 24.34 3.63
C ASP A 29 -2.82 22.84 3.61
N VAL A 30 -3.66 22.39 4.55
CA VAL A 30 -4.10 20.98 4.64
C VAL A 30 -4.88 20.55 3.40
N ASP A 31 -5.48 21.51 2.69
CA ASP A 31 -6.19 21.29 1.44
C ASP A 31 -5.25 21.27 0.22
N ASP A 32 -3.99 21.73 0.37
CA ASP A 32 -2.99 21.69 -0.70
C ASP A 32 -2.25 20.35 -0.74
N GLU A 33 -2.21 19.72 -1.92
CA GLU A 33 -1.54 18.43 -2.08
C GLU A 33 -0.01 18.54 -1.91
N CYS A 34 0.54 17.72 -1.02
CA CYS A 34 1.98 17.63 -0.79
C CYS A 34 2.71 16.91 -1.93
N ASN A 35 3.71 17.59 -2.50
CA ASN A 35 4.50 17.06 -3.62
C ASN A 35 5.76 16.31 -3.19
N ALA A 36 5.97 16.09 -1.88
CA ALA A 36 7.10 15.31 -1.40
C ALA A 36 6.97 13.86 -1.87
N GLY A 37 7.96 13.37 -2.60
CA GLY A 37 7.97 11.99 -3.09
C GLY A 37 7.96 10.98 -1.93
N GLY A 38 6.85 10.24 -1.78
CA GLY A 38 6.63 9.33 -0.66
C GLY A 38 5.75 9.88 0.46
N CYS A 39 5.17 11.08 0.29
CA CYS A 39 4.15 11.61 1.19
C CYS A 39 2.98 10.60 1.32
N PRO A 40 2.67 10.13 2.54
CA PRO A 40 1.59 9.16 2.76
C PRO A 40 0.21 9.68 2.33
N SER A 41 0.01 11.00 2.40
CA SER A 41 -1.23 11.70 2.02
C SER A 41 -1.30 12.13 0.56
N ALA A 42 -0.21 12.05 -0.21
CA ALA A 42 -0.24 12.51 -1.59
C ALA A 42 -0.92 11.50 -2.53
N SER A 43 -2.01 11.94 -3.15
CA SER A 43 -2.63 11.26 -4.31
C SER A 43 -1.69 11.18 -5.51
N ILE A 44 -0.72 12.10 -5.59
CA ILE A 44 0.15 12.42 -6.74
C ILE A 44 1.10 11.28 -7.13
N GLY A 45 1.39 10.32 -6.25
CA GLY A 45 2.25 9.17 -6.58
C GLY A 45 1.64 8.17 -7.58
N GLY A 46 0.42 8.42 -8.09
CA GLY A 46 -0.30 7.49 -8.96
C GLY A 46 -0.76 6.21 -8.25
N GLY A 47 -0.58 6.11 -6.93
CA GLY A 47 -0.93 4.93 -6.13
C GLY A 47 -2.42 4.62 -6.18
N ARG A 48 -3.26 5.65 -6.02
CA ARG A 48 -4.71 5.53 -6.19
C ARG A 48 -5.07 5.00 -7.58
N ASP A 49 -4.50 5.59 -8.63
CA ASP A 49 -4.81 5.19 -10.01
C ASP A 49 -4.32 3.76 -10.32
N ALA A 50 -3.19 3.35 -9.73
CA ALA A 50 -2.69 1.98 -9.82
C ALA A 50 -3.61 0.97 -9.11
N VAL A 51 -4.20 1.33 -7.97
CA VAL A 51 -5.20 0.53 -7.27
C VAL A 51 -6.47 0.42 -8.11
N VAL A 52 -6.96 1.54 -8.66
CA VAL A 52 -8.13 1.56 -9.56
C VAL A 52 -7.90 0.69 -10.80
N ALA A 53 -6.73 0.80 -11.43
CA ALA A 53 -6.37 -0.01 -12.59
C ALA A 53 -6.35 -1.51 -12.25
N THR A 54 -5.74 -1.86 -11.11
CA THR A 54 -5.67 -3.25 -10.63
C THR A 54 -7.06 -3.81 -10.34
N ALA A 55 -7.94 -3.04 -9.67
CA ALA A 55 -9.30 -3.48 -9.40
C ALA A 55 -10.10 -3.75 -10.68
N ARG A 56 -9.93 -2.90 -11.71
CA ARG A 56 -10.58 -3.09 -13.02
C ARG A 56 -10.06 -4.32 -13.76
N GLU A 57 -8.75 -4.56 -13.72
CA GLU A 57 -8.11 -5.74 -14.29
C GLU A 57 -8.67 -7.03 -13.66
N LEU A 58 -8.66 -7.09 -12.33
CA LEU A 58 -9.21 -8.22 -11.57
C LEU A 58 -10.69 -8.45 -11.86
N ALA A 59 -11.50 -7.39 -11.97
CA ALA A 59 -12.90 -7.52 -12.34
C ALA A 59 -13.09 -8.15 -13.73
N MET A 60 -12.25 -7.79 -14.71
CA MET A 60 -12.28 -8.39 -16.05
C MET A 60 -11.82 -9.85 -16.05
N GLU A 61 -10.78 -10.18 -15.27
CA GLU A 61 -10.30 -11.56 -15.11
C GLU A 61 -11.36 -12.45 -14.47
N SER A 62 -11.96 -12.01 -13.37
CA SER A 62 -13.07 -12.70 -12.69
C SER A 62 -14.24 -12.94 -13.64
N ALA A 63 -14.67 -11.89 -14.36
CA ALA A 63 -15.75 -12.01 -15.34
C ALA A 63 -15.42 -12.97 -16.50
N SER A 64 -14.13 -13.18 -16.80
CA SER A 64 -13.66 -14.11 -17.82
C SER A 64 -13.52 -15.55 -17.30
N GLY A 65 -13.87 -15.81 -16.04
CA GLY A 65 -13.78 -17.13 -15.41
C GLY A 65 -12.35 -17.52 -15.06
N ALA A 66 -11.50 -16.56 -14.67
CA ALA A 66 -10.17 -16.86 -14.16
C ALA A 66 -10.24 -17.89 -13.01
N PRO A 67 -9.33 -18.88 -12.97
CA PRO A 67 -9.38 -19.97 -12.01
C PRO A 67 -8.82 -19.55 -10.64
N TRP A 68 -9.41 -18.52 -10.04
CA TRP A 68 -9.05 -18.04 -8.71
C TRP A 68 -9.41 -19.09 -7.66
N ARG A 69 -8.57 -19.19 -6.62
CA ARG A 69 -8.90 -20.01 -5.44
C ARG A 69 -10.14 -19.45 -4.75
N ASN A 70 -10.21 -18.13 -4.64
CA ASN A 70 -11.28 -17.41 -3.96
C ASN A 70 -12.14 -16.69 -5.03
N ALA A 71 -13.03 -17.44 -5.68
CA ALA A 71 -13.80 -16.95 -6.81
C ALA A 71 -15.11 -16.27 -6.40
N GLU A 72 -15.68 -16.67 -5.26
CA GLU A 72 -16.88 -16.04 -4.71
C GLU A 72 -16.53 -14.75 -3.96
N LEU A 73 -17.41 -13.75 -4.01
CA LEU A 73 -17.16 -12.44 -3.41
C LEU A 73 -16.81 -12.53 -1.91
N HIS A 74 -17.50 -13.40 -1.17
CA HIS A 74 -17.28 -13.55 0.27
C HIS A 74 -15.93 -14.21 0.57
N GLU A 75 -15.52 -15.23 -0.21
CA GLU A 75 -14.20 -15.88 -0.09
C GLU A 75 -13.08 -14.89 -0.43
N TYR A 76 -13.24 -14.10 -1.49
CA TYR A 76 -12.27 -13.11 -1.91
C TYR A 76 -12.08 -12.00 -0.87
N LEU A 77 -13.18 -11.50 -0.28
CA LEU A 77 -13.11 -10.47 0.75
C LEU A 77 -12.51 -11.00 2.06
N GLU A 78 -12.81 -12.24 2.44
CA GLU A 78 -12.18 -12.88 3.60
C GLU A 78 -10.68 -13.05 3.37
N ALA A 79 -10.29 -13.59 2.20
CA ALA A 79 -8.89 -13.75 1.82
C ALA A 79 -8.12 -12.42 1.77
N PHE A 80 -8.77 -11.35 1.30
CA PHE A 80 -8.20 -10.00 1.33
C PHE A 80 -7.99 -9.49 2.76
N ALA A 81 -8.96 -9.71 3.66
CA ALA A 81 -8.87 -9.32 5.06
C ALA A 81 -7.76 -10.10 5.79
N SER A 82 -7.72 -11.43 5.64
CA SER A 82 -6.68 -12.28 6.22
C SER A 82 -5.29 -11.88 5.72
N TRP A 83 -5.16 -11.60 4.42
CA TRP A 83 -3.88 -11.13 3.88
C TRP A 83 -3.44 -9.79 4.51
N LEU A 84 -4.36 -8.86 4.73
CA LEU A 84 -4.04 -7.59 5.37
C LEU A 84 -3.60 -7.79 6.83
N ASP A 85 -4.29 -8.66 7.58
CA ASP A 85 -3.98 -8.97 8.98
C ASP A 85 -2.60 -9.63 9.11
N ASP A 86 -2.33 -10.64 8.28
CA ASP A 86 -1.08 -11.39 8.30
C ASP A 86 0.12 -10.58 7.78
N SER A 87 -0.11 -9.61 6.89
CA SER A 87 0.99 -8.87 6.28
C SER A 87 1.76 -7.98 7.26
N GLY A 88 1.13 -7.49 8.34
CA GLY A 88 1.78 -6.59 9.31
C GLY A 88 2.48 -5.35 8.71
N GLY A 89 2.18 -4.97 7.46
CA GLY A 89 2.88 -3.93 6.70
C GLY A 89 4.28 -4.31 6.16
N ILE A 90 4.68 -5.57 6.27
CA ILE A 90 5.99 -6.12 5.88
C ILE A 90 5.76 -7.32 4.96
N TYR A 91 6.20 -7.23 3.69
CA TYR A 91 5.98 -8.31 2.74
C TYR A 91 7.19 -9.18 2.56
N ALA A 92 7.01 -10.49 2.40
CA ALA A 92 8.01 -11.36 1.80
C ALA A 92 7.57 -11.71 0.37
N GLU A 93 8.29 -11.20 -0.63
CA GLU A 93 8.14 -11.67 -2.02
C GLU A 93 9.39 -12.50 -2.34
N ASN A 94 9.22 -13.79 -2.68
CA ASN A 94 10.33 -14.71 -2.95
C ASN A 94 11.40 -14.84 -1.85
N GLY A 95 11.01 -14.63 -0.58
CA GLY A 95 11.93 -14.69 0.56
C GLY A 95 12.64 -13.36 0.88
N ASP A 96 12.42 -12.31 0.09
CA ASP A 96 12.94 -10.97 0.37
C ASP A 96 11.89 -10.07 1.05
N MET A 97 12.29 -9.51 2.18
CA MET A 97 11.46 -8.62 2.98
C MET A 97 11.36 -7.24 2.33
N ARG A 98 10.22 -6.95 1.70
CA ARG A 98 9.89 -5.66 1.08
C ARG A 98 9.00 -4.85 2.02
N VAL A 99 9.58 -3.76 2.55
CA VAL A 99 8.81 -2.69 3.18
C VAL A 99 8.18 -1.85 2.07
N VAL A 100 6.86 -1.76 2.04
CA VAL A 100 6.17 -0.83 1.15
C VAL A 100 6.19 0.59 1.70
N GLY A 101 6.30 1.54 0.78
CA GLY A 101 6.41 2.95 1.15
C GLY A 101 5.07 3.63 1.46
N ASN A 102 3.93 3.06 1.08
CA ASN A 102 2.60 3.68 1.29
C ASN A 102 1.43 2.68 1.30
N GLY A 103 0.29 3.13 1.83
CA GLY A 103 -0.95 2.35 1.95
C GLY A 103 -1.60 1.98 0.60
N TRP A 104 -1.39 2.75 -0.46
CA TRP A 104 -1.92 2.40 -1.78
C TRP A 104 -1.26 1.13 -2.34
N GLU A 105 0.05 0.96 -2.13
CA GLU A 105 0.76 -0.25 -2.54
C GLU A 105 0.31 -1.47 -1.73
N VAL A 106 0.05 -1.30 -0.42
CA VAL A 106 -0.55 -2.33 0.45
C VAL A 106 -1.86 -2.84 -0.14
N VAL A 107 -2.81 -1.92 -0.39
CA VAL A 107 -4.14 -2.27 -0.91
C VAL A 107 -4.02 -2.93 -2.29
N ARG A 108 -3.18 -2.39 -3.18
CA ARG A 108 -2.97 -2.95 -4.52
C ARG A 108 -2.45 -4.38 -4.48
N LEU A 109 -1.51 -4.68 -3.58
CA LEU A 109 -0.94 -6.01 -3.41
C LEU A 109 -1.98 -6.98 -2.82
N GLY A 110 -2.69 -6.55 -1.78
CA GLY A 110 -3.74 -7.37 -1.17
C GLY A 110 -4.85 -7.73 -2.17
N LEU A 111 -5.26 -6.79 -3.02
CA LEU A 111 -6.24 -7.07 -4.09
C LEU A 111 -5.78 -8.22 -5.00
N ARG A 112 -4.50 -8.27 -5.36
CA ARG A 112 -3.98 -9.38 -6.18
C ARG A 112 -3.83 -10.66 -5.38
N ALA A 113 -3.31 -10.57 -4.15
CA ALA A 113 -3.06 -11.73 -3.30
C ALA A 113 -4.35 -12.47 -2.96
N ALA A 114 -5.45 -11.75 -2.73
CA ALA A 114 -6.76 -12.32 -2.41
C ALA A 114 -7.27 -13.32 -3.46
N THR A 115 -6.80 -13.29 -4.71
CA THR A 115 -7.16 -14.28 -5.74
C THR A 115 -6.65 -15.70 -5.44
N GLY A 116 -5.61 -15.83 -4.60
CA GLY A 116 -4.91 -17.09 -4.31
C GLY A 116 -4.55 -17.32 -2.84
N TYR A 117 -4.77 -16.34 -1.96
CA TYR A 117 -4.45 -16.45 -0.53
C TYR A 117 -5.22 -17.60 0.14
N GLU A 118 -4.59 -18.23 1.13
CA GLU A 118 -5.12 -19.40 1.84
C GLU A 118 -5.99 -19.04 3.04
#